data_AF-A0A9E3T5M2-F1
#
_entry.id   AF-A0A9E3T5M2-F1
#
_cell.length_a   1.000
_cell.length_b   1.000
_cell.length_c   1.000
_cell.angle_alpha   90.00
_cell.angle_beta   90.00
_cell.angle_gamma   90.00
#
_symmetry.space_group_name_H-M   'P 1'
#
loop_
_entity.id
_entity.type
_entity.pdbx_description
1 polymer ?
#
loop_
_entity_poly.entity_id
_entity_poly.type
_entity_poly.pdbx_seq_one_letter_code
_entity_poly.pdbx_strand_id
1 'polypeptide(L)'
;MDLAFIGPGDLAMSMGHPGETEHPDVVAAMARAEAGILRSQVAAGGVARSVEDVKSMIDRGYRALVLGFDGSLLHRRVSSLLDALR
;
A
#
# COMPACT_ATOMS: atom_id res chain seq x y z
N MET A 1 2.54 -19.17 -8.61
CA MET A 1 2.30 -18.06 -7.67
C MET A 1 1.01 -17.39 -8.11
N ASP A 2 0.02 -17.32 -7.23
CA ASP A 2 -1.31 -16.81 -7.58
C ASP A 2 -1.44 -15.30 -7.31
N LEU A 3 -0.67 -14.82 -6.34
CA LEU A 3 -0.67 -13.43 -5.87
C LEU A 3 0.76 -12.97 -5.59
N ALA A 4 1.11 -11.78 -6.05
CA ALA A 4 2.30 -11.05 -5.66
C ALA A 4 1.86 -9.76 -4.94
N PHE A 5 2.34 -9.57 -3.72
CA PHE A 5 1.94 -8.45 -2.87
C PHE A 5 3.11 -7.49 -2.64
N ILE A 6 2.91 -6.19 -2.88
CA ILE A 6 3.90 -5.15 -2.61
C ILE A 6 3.56 -4.50 -1.26
N GLY A 7 4.41 -4.72 -0.26
CA GLY A 7 4.35 -4.05 1.05
C GLY A 7 5.33 -2.88 1.14
N PRO A 8 4.88 -1.61 1.06
CA PRO A 8 5.80 -0.47 1.01
C PRO A 8 6.70 -0.35 2.24
N GLY A 9 6.17 -0.64 3.44
CA GLY A 9 6.93 -0.54 4.70
C GLY A 9 8.05 -1.57 4.80
N ASP A 10 7.74 -2.84 4.54
CA ASP A 10 8.72 -3.92 4.57
C ASP A 10 9.77 -3.78 3.46
N LEU A 11 9.36 -3.31 2.28
CA LEU A 11 10.29 -3.02 1.18
C LEU A 11 11.24 -1.89 1.56
N ALA A 12 10.72 -0.79 2.10
CA ALA A 12 11.55 0.33 2.54
C ALA A 12 12.55 -0.11 3.63
N MET A 13 12.09 -0.88 4.62
CA MET A 13 12.95 -1.47 5.65
C MET A 13 14.05 -2.34 5.04
N SER A 14 13.69 -3.23 4.10
CA SER A 14 14.64 -4.13 3.43
C SER A 14 15.66 -3.39 2.56
N MET A 15 15.31 -2.20 2.08
CA MET A 15 16.19 -1.34 1.27
C MET A 15 17.02 -0.37 2.12
N GLY A 16 16.94 -0.43 3.45
CA GLY A 16 17.70 0.46 4.34
C GLY A 16 17.04 1.83 4.58
N HIS A 17 15.75 1.95 4.27
CA HIS A 17 14.94 3.18 4.36
C HIS A 17 13.77 3.02 5.36
N PRO A 18 14.02 2.70 6.64
CA PRO A 18 12.96 2.41 7.60
C PRO A 18 12.03 3.63 7.80
N GLY A 19 10.73 3.44 7.54
CA GLY A 19 9.73 4.50 7.63
C GLY A 19 9.65 5.44 6.41
N GLU A 20 10.61 5.34 5.49
CA GLU A 20 10.72 6.23 4.32
C GLU A 20 10.14 5.58 3.05
N THR A 21 8.83 5.28 3.05
CA THR A 21 8.20 4.60 1.89
C THR A 21 8.18 5.45 0.61
N GLU A 22 8.40 6.75 0.73
CA GLU A 22 8.46 7.71 -0.38
C GLU A 22 9.89 8.00 -0.84
N HIS A 23 10.90 7.31 -0.27
CA HIS A 23 12.28 7.44 -0.74
C HIS A 23 12.36 7.09 -2.24
N PRO A 24 13.06 7.88 -3.08
CA PRO A 24 13.08 7.69 -4.53
C PRO A 24 13.41 6.26 -4.97
N ASP A 25 14.36 5.62 -4.29
CA ASP A 25 14.76 4.24 -4.61
C ASP A 25 13.66 3.23 -4.29
N VAL A 26 12.93 3.43 -3.18
CA VAL A 26 11.81 2.56 -2.78
C VAL A 26 10.66 2.72 -3.78
N VAL A 27 10.35 3.96 -4.19
CA VAL A 27 9.34 4.24 -5.22
C VAL A 27 9.71 3.60 -6.55
N ALA A 28 10.96 3.73 -6.98
CA ALA A 28 11.45 3.11 -8.22
C ALA A 28 11.38 1.58 -8.16
N ALA A 29 11.72 0.98 -7.01
CA ALA A 29 11.61 -0.47 -6.81
C ALA A 29 10.16 -0.96 -6.84
N MET A 30 9.24 -0.25 -6.19
CA MET A 30 7.80 -0.55 -6.25
C MET A 30 7.27 -0.48 -7.68
N ALA A 31 7.59 0.59 -8.42
CA ALA A 31 7.14 0.76 -9.81
C ALA A 31 7.68 -0.34 -10.74
N ARG A 32 8.94 -0.74 -10.56
CA ARG A 32 9.54 -1.85 -11.31
C ARG A 32 8.83 -3.18 -11.00
N ALA A 33 8.55 -3.46 -9.74
CA ALA A 33 7.85 -4.66 -9.32
C ALA A 33 6.42 -4.69 -9.86
N GLU A 34 5.67 -3.60 -9.69
CA GLU A 34 4.31 -3.42 -10.19
C GLU A 34 4.25 -3.68 -11.71
N ALA A 35 5.13 -3.04 -12.49
CA ALA A 35 5.17 -3.23 -13.94
C ALA A 35 5.45 -4.69 -14.33
N GLY A 36 6.28 -5.41 -13.57
CA GLY A 36 6.53 -6.83 -13.79
C GLY A 36 5.31 -7.72 -13.49
N ILE A 37 4.65 -7.46 -12.35
CA ILE A 37 3.48 -8.22 -11.91
C ILE A 37 2.30 -8.00 -12.88
N LEU A 38 2.01 -6.75 -13.24
CA LEU A 38 0.87 -6.40 -14.11
C LEU A 38 1.01 -6.94 -15.54
N ARG A 39 2.23 -7.22 -16.02
CA ARG A 39 2.46 -7.91 -17.31
C ARG A 39 2.34 -9.43 -17.21
N SER A 40 2.25 -9.99 -16.02
CA SER A 40 2.18 -11.43 -15.77
C SER A 40 0.73 -11.89 -15.60
N GLN A 41 0.53 -13.20 -15.43
CA GLN A 41 -0.78 -13.77 -15.07
C GLN A 41 -1.05 -13.75 -13.56
N VAL A 42 -0.07 -13.34 -12.73
CA VAL A 42 -0.18 -13.30 -11.28
C VAL A 42 -1.05 -12.13 -10.84
N ALA A 43 -1.91 -12.33 -9.83
CA ALA A 43 -2.67 -11.23 -9.25
C ALA A 43 -1.73 -10.19 -8.61
N ALA A 44 -1.98 -8.91 -8.85
CA ALA A 44 -1.33 -7.84 -8.10
C ALA A 44 -2.07 -7.57 -6.79
N GLY A 45 -1.31 -7.51 -5.70
CA GLY A 45 -1.77 -7.08 -4.39
C GLY A 45 -0.94 -5.94 -3.82
N GLY A 46 -1.55 -5.13 -2.95
CA GLY A 46 -0.85 -4.03 -2.31
C GLY A 46 -1.66 -3.35 -1.19
N VAL A 47 -1.07 -2.30 -0.63
CA VAL A 47 -1.67 -1.50 0.44
C VAL A 47 -2.21 -0.19 -0.14
N ALA A 48 -3.49 0.09 0.09
CA ALA A 48 -4.12 1.36 -0.27
C ALA A 48 -4.35 2.20 1.00
N ARG A 49 -4.03 3.50 0.95
CA ARG A 49 -4.09 4.38 2.13
C ARG A 49 -5.26 5.36 2.09
N SER A 50 -5.87 5.53 0.91
CA SER A 50 -7.00 6.41 0.66
C SER A 50 -8.02 5.75 -0.27
N VAL A 51 -9.22 6.35 -0.40
CA VAL A 51 -10.22 5.89 -1.37
C VAL A 51 -9.72 6.12 -2.80
N GLU A 52 -8.99 7.19 -3.01
CA GLU A 52 -8.36 7.56 -4.27
C GLU A 52 -7.33 6.52 -4.68
N ASP A 53 -6.49 6.06 -3.75
CA ASP A 53 -5.54 4.97 -3.97
C ASP A 53 -6.26 3.69 -4.38
N VAL A 54 -7.33 3.32 -3.67
CA VAL A 54 -8.11 2.12 -3.98
C VAL A 54 -8.62 2.15 -5.41
N LYS A 55 -9.28 3.24 -5.81
CA LYS A 55 -9.80 3.41 -7.17
C LYS A 55 -8.68 3.31 -8.20
N SER A 56 -7.61 4.07 -7.98
CA SER A 56 -6.45 4.11 -8.87
C SER A 56 -5.77 2.74 -9.01
N MET A 57 -5.65 1.97 -7.94
CA MET A 57 -5.06 0.62 -7.96
C MET A 57 -5.97 -0.39 -8.66
N ILE A 58 -7.29 -0.30 -8.46
CA ILE A 58 -8.27 -1.12 -9.18
C ILE A 58 -8.19 -0.83 -10.69
N ASP A 59 -8.15 0.44 -11.08
CA ASP A 59 -8.03 0.85 -12.48
C ASP A 59 -6.75 0.32 -13.14
N ARG A 60 -5.67 0.18 -12.36
CA ARG A 60 -4.40 -0.44 -12.82
C ARG A 60 -4.43 -1.98 -12.86
N GLY A 61 -5.45 -2.63 -12.30
CA GLY A 61 -5.63 -4.09 -12.34
C GLY A 61 -5.28 -4.84 -11.05
N TYR A 62 -5.15 -4.16 -9.91
CA TYR A 62 -4.97 -4.83 -8.62
C TYR A 62 -6.21 -5.63 -8.23
N ARG A 63 -6.00 -6.83 -7.67
CA ARG A 63 -7.07 -7.76 -7.27
C ARG A 63 -7.11 -8.07 -5.78
N ALA A 64 -6.10 -7.66 -5.02
CA ALA A 64 -6.04 -7.85 -3.57
C ALA A 64 -5.51 -6.59 -2.87
N LEU A 65 -6.39 -5.85 -2.19
CA LEU A 65 -6.02 -4.59 -1.54
C LEU A 65 -6.20 -4.67 -0.04
N VAL A 66 -5.14 -4.30 0.70
CA VAL A 66 -5.19 -4.07 2.14
C VAL A 66 -5.50 -2.60 2.37
N LEU A 67 -6.63 -2.32 3.02
CA LEU A 67 -7.14 -0.96 3.29
C LEU A 67 -6.74 -0.42 4.68
N GLY A 68 -6.08 -1.27 5.46
CA GLY A 68 -5.75 -1.03 6.85
C GLY A 68 -5.87 -2.31 7.67
N PHE A 69 -5.56 -2.17 8.95
CA PHE A 69 -5.72 -3.20 9.97
C PHE A 69 -6.61 -2.64 11.08
N ASP A 70 -7.21 -3.53 11.86
CA ASP A 70 -8.09 -3.20 12.99
C ASP A 70 -7.56 -2.08 13.89
N GLY A 71 -6.28 -2.14 14.29
CA GLY A 71 -5.64 -1.12 15.12
C GLY A 71 -5.57 0.24 14.46
N SER A 72 -5.24 0.33 13.17
CA SER A 72 -5.20 1.61 12.45
C SER A 72 -6.60 2.16 12.20
N LEU A 73 -7.59 1.30 11.96
CA LEU A 73 -8.99 1.72 11.82
C LEU A 73 -9.53 2.27 13.14
N LEU A 74 -9.32 1.55 14.25
CA LEU A 74 -9.71 2.00 15.58
C LEU A 74 -9.03 3.32 15.94
N HIS A 75 -7.71 3.39 15.74
CA HIS A 75 -6.94 4.62 15.98
C HIS A 75 -7.50 5.80 15.18
N ARG A 76 -7.72 5.65 13.87
CA ARG A 76 -8.30 6.72 13.03
C ARG A 76 -9.67 7.18 13.54
N ARG A 77 -10.55 6.25 13.93
CA ARG A 77 -11.90 6.59 14.40
C ARG A 77 -11.88 7.27 15.77
N VAL A 78 -11.05 6.81 16.70
CA VAL A 78 -10.90 7.43 18.02
C VAL A 78 -10.29 8.82 17.90
N SER A 79 -9.21 8.99 17.13
CA SER A 79 -8.57 10.29 16.91
C SER A 79 -9.55 11.30 16.30
N SER A 80 -10.33 10.89 15.29
CA SER A 80 -11.35 11.75 14.68
C SER A 80 -12.45 12.17 15.67
N LEU A 81 -12.88 11.30 16.59
CA LEU A 81 -13.85 11.66 17.63
C LEU A 81 -13.26 12.67 18.63
N LEU A 82 -12.01 12.48 19.04
CA LEU A 82 -11.31 13.40 19.96
C LEU A 82 -11.12 14.79 19.34
N ASP A 83 -10.77 14.85 18.05
CA ASP A 83 -10.59 16.13 17.35
C ASP A 83 -11.90 16.91 17.21
N ALA A 84 -13.04 16.22 17.06
CA ALA A 84 -14.36 16.86 17.01
C ALA A 84 -14.84 17.43 18.36
N LEU A 85 -14.17 17.08 19.47
CA LEU A 85 -14.47 17.58 20.81
C LEU A 85 -13.62 18.79 21.21
N ARG A 86 -12.62 19.16 20.39
CA ARG A 86 -11.77 20.33 20.59
C ARG A 86 -12.33 21.55 19.87
#